data_AF-A0A7C5LCE9-F1
#
_entry.id   AF-A0A7C5LCE9-F1
#
_cell.length_a   1.000
_cell.length_b   1.000
_cell.length_c   1.000
_cell.angle_alpha   90.00
_cell.angle_beta   90.00
_cell.angle_gamma   90.00
#
_symmetry.space_group_name_H-M   'P 1'
#
loop_
_entity.id
_entity.type
_entity.pdbx_description
1 polymer ?
#
loop_
_entity_poly.entity_id
_entity_poly.type
_entity_poly.pdbx_seq_one_letter_code
_entity_poly.pdbx_strand_id
1 'polypeptide(L)'
;AISKSFPQPEPGVYFIQQKINQGYVSVGHLGIEDSNPDYFAVQVMNFILGGGSFTSRITSKVRSDEGLAYNTGSRFTYRWGFPGTFAGYVQTKSETVGYAISLILKEFERIRQELVTEAEMETAINYYLESFADFFQSPIGTMVNFANLELEGKPLNYYATFRDKIKAVTREKVLEVAKKYIQPDKMVIMIVGDWEPCNKGSDKFPGPLDRLGKIHRWKLFDALTGQLLE
;
A
#
# COMPACT_ATOMS: atom_id res chain seq x y z
N ALA A 1 19.26 22.14 1.31
CA ALA A 1 17.95 21.47 1.45
C ALA A 1 18.00 20.17 0.66
N ILE A 2 17.43 19.07 1.18
CA ILE A 2 17.29 17.82 0.41
C ILE A 2 16.34 18.10 -0.76
N SER A 3 16.66 17.61 -1.96
CA SER A 3 15.80 17.79 -3.14
C SER A 3 14.41 17.26 -2.84
N LYS A 4 13.38 18.09 -3.09
CA LYS A 4 11.97 17.70 -3.05
C LYS A 4 11.42 17.31 -4.43
N SER A 5 12.29 17.23 -5.44
CA SER A 5 11.94 16.70 -6.75
C SER A 5 12.20 15.20 -6.75
N PHE A 6 11.13 14.43 -6.90
CA PHE A 6 11.17 12.98 -7.00
C PHE A 6 10.87 12.57 -8.44
N PRO A 7 11.60 11.60 -9.00
CA PRO A 7 11.28 11.05 -10.31
C PRO A 7 9.83 10.58 -10.33
N GLN A 8 9.09 11.01 -11.35
CA GLN A 8 7.75 10.52 -11.62
C GLN A 8 7.88 9.40 -12.66
N PRO A 9 7.79 8.12 -12.26
CA PRO A 9 7.80 7.04 -13.24
C PRO A 9 6.59 7.15 -14.16
N GLU A 10 6.77 6.78 -15.43
CA GLU A 10 5.64 6.67 -16.37
C GLU A 10 4.69 5.58 -15.83
N PRO A 11 3.38 5.85 -15.67
CA PRO A 11 2.41 4.83 -15.29
C PRO A 11 2.42 3.66 -16.27
N GLY A 12 2.34 2.43 -15.75
CA GLY A 12 2.43 1.23 -16.57
C GLY A 12 2.95 0.01 -15.81
N VAL A 13 3.21 -1.05 -16.55
CA VAL A 13 3.67 -2.34 -16.03
C VAL A 13 5.18 -2.43 -16.18
N TYR A 14 5.89 -2.51 -15.07
CA TYR A 14 7.33 -2.73 -15.02
C TYR A 14 7.56 -4.19 -14.70
N PHE A 15 8.21 -4.91 -15.61
CA PHE A 15 8.38 -6.35 -15.49
C PHE A 15 9.85 -6.72 -15.38
N ILE A 16 10.18 -7.46 -14.34
CA ILE A 16 11.49 -8.06 -14.10
C ILE A 16 11.37 -9.56 -14.33
N GLN A 17 12.07 -10.06 -15.34
CA GLN A 17 12.08 -11.48 -15.65
C GLN A 17 12.86 -12.26 -14.58
N GLN A 18 12.19 -13.26 -14.00
CA GLN A 18 12.77 -14.27 -13.12
C GLN A 18 12.09 -15.61 -13.37
N LYS A 19 12.85 -16.70 -13.52
CA LYS A 19 12.27 -18.04 -13.74
C LYS A 19 11.76 -18.63 -12.43
N ILE A 20 10.59 -18.16 -11.99
CA ILE A 20 9.92 -18.56 -10.75
C ILE A 20 8.44 -18.87 -10.99
N ASN A 21 7.86 -19.72 -10.13
CA ASN A 21 6.48 -20.19 -10.25
C ASN A 21 5.42 -19.23 -9.67
N GLN A 22 5.85 -18.15 -9.03
CA GLN A 22 5.00 -17.13 -8.45
C GLN A 22 5.42 -15.75 -8.96
N GLY A 23 4.44 -14.87 -9.13
CA GLY A 23 4.66 -13.46 -9.37
C GLY A 23 4.58 -12.66 -8.08
N TYR A 24 5.56 -11.79 -7.87
CA TYR A 24 5.57 -10.79 -6.81
C TYR A 24 5.17 -9.46 -7.40
N VAL A 25 4.10 -8.87 -6.87
CA VAL A 25 3.51 -7.66 -7.42
C VAL A 25 3.49 -6.57 -6.37
N SER A 26 3.86 -5.35 -6.79
CA SER A 26 3.53 -4.12 -6.09
C SER A 26 2.91 -3.14 -7.08
N VAL A 27 1.73 -2.60 -6.73
CA VAL A 27 0.99 -1.62 -7.55
C VAL A 27 0.79 -0.35 -6.74
N GLY A 28 1.33 0.78 -7.18
CA GLY A 28 1.35 1.96 -6.34
C GLY A 28 1.97 3.20 -6.96
N HIS A 29 2.09 4.24 -6.14
CA HIS A 29 2.66 5.54 -6.50
C HIS A 29 3.24 6.22 -5.24
N LEU A 30 3.79 7.43 -5.38
CA LEU A 30 4.20 8.23 -4.22
C LEU A 30 3.00 8.53 -3.32
N GLY A 31 3.15 8.25 -2.03
CA GLY A 31 2.12 8.42 -1.02
C GLY A 31 2.15 9.82 -0.40
N ILE A 32 1.80 9.89 0.88
CA ILE A 32 1.84 11.12 1.66
C ILE A 32 3.13 11.25 2.47
N GLU A 33 3.45 12.48 2.85
CA GLU A 33 4.43 12.76 3.90
C GLU A 33 3.76 12.56 5.27
N ASP A 34 4.56 12.24 6.28
CA ASP A 34 4.08 12.06 7.65
C ASP A 34 3.50 13.35 8.28
N SER A 35 3.90 14.53 7.78
CA SER A 35 3.37 15.84 8.19
C SER A 35 2.00 16.18 7.57
N ASN A 36 1.43 15.29 6.75
CA ASN A 36 0.16 15.55 6.07
C ASN A 36 -1.00 15.70 7.08
N PRO A 37 -1.86 16.74 6.96
CA PRO A 37 -2.95 16.97 7.91
C PRO A 37 -4.01 15.84 7.92
N ASP A 38 -4.13 15.10 6.81
CA ASP A 38 -5.05 13.97 6.67
C ASP A 38 -4.45 12.64 7.14
N TYR A 39 -3.26 12.65 7.75
CA TYR A 39 -2.50 11.45 8.14
C TYR A 39 -3.33 10.38 8.85
N PHE A 40 -4.08 10.75 9.89
CA PHE A 40 -4.89 9.80 10.67
C PHE A 40 -6.04 9.20 9.85
N ALA A 41 -6.65 10.01 8.98
CA ALA A 41 -7.69 9.52 8.08
C ALA A 41 -7.10 8.56 7.03
N VAL A 42 -5.89 8.83 6.52
CA VAL A 42 -5.18 7.93 5.60
C VAL A 42 -4.81 6.61 6.29
N GLN A 43 -4.40 6.65 7.56
CA GLN A 43 -4.13 5.45 8.36
C GLN A 43 -5.37 4.56 8.49
N VAL A 44 -6.50 5.12 8.94
CA VAL A 44 -7.77 4.40 9.07
C VAL A 44 -8.25 3.87 7.71
N MET A 45 -8.18 4.68 6.66
CA MET A 45 -8.54 4.30 5.29
C MET A 45 -7.68 3.13 4.80
N ASN A 46 -6.35 3.17 4.98
CA ASN A 46 -5.48 2.08 4.56
C ASN A 46 -5.71 0.81 5.38
N PHE A 47 -5.99 0.93 6.68
CA PHE A 47 -6.34 -0.22 7.51
C PHE A 47 -7.53 -0.99 6.90
N ILE A 48 -8.61 -0.28 6.57
CA ILE A 48 -9.80 -0.87 5.95
C ILE A 48 -9.47 -1.45 4.57
N LEU A 49 -8.70 -0.74 3.75
CA LEU A 49 -8.38 -1.15 2.38
C LEU A 49 -7.58 -2.45 2.32
N GLY A 50 -6.44 -2.50 3.01
CA GLY A 50 -5.50 -3.60 2.87
C GLY A 50 -4.44 -3.70 3.98
N GLY A 51 -4.43 -2.78 4.94
CA GLY A 51 -3.48 -2.75 6.05
C GLY A 51 -3.93 -3.54 7.29
N GLY A 52 -5.24 -3.79 7.43
CA GLY A 52 -5.84 -4.50 8.56
C GLY A 52 -5.72 -6.03 8.50
N SER A 53 -4.85 -6.57 7.65
CA SER A 53 -4.68 -8.01 7.47
C SER A 53 -6.02 -8.68 7.12
N PHE A 54 -6.43 -9.73 7.84
CA PHE A 54 -7.63 -10.53 7.57
C PHE A 54 -8.95 -9.76 7.55
N THR A 55 -9.05 -8.60 8.18
CA THR A 55 -10.28 -7.79 8.19
C THR A 55 -10.33 -6.79 7.02
N SER A 56 -9.24 -6.64 6.27
CA SER A 56 -9.14 -5.67 5.19
C SER A 56 -9.77 -6.17 3.89
N ARG A 57 -10.30 -5.23 3.09
CA ARG A 57 -11.00 -5.54 1.82
C ARG A 57 -10.15 -6.33 0.83
N ILE A 58 -8.90 -5.91 0.60
CA ILE A 58 -7.98 -6.58 -0.33
C ILE A 58 -7.69 -8.00 0.15
N THR A 59 -7.44 -8.20 1.44
CA THR A 59 -7.15 -9.53 1.97
C THR A 59 -8.37 -10.43 1.88
N SER A 60 -9.55 -9.96 2.30
CA SER A 60 -10.79 -10.72 2.15
C SER A 60 -11.02 -11.11 0.69
N LYS A 61 -10.90 -10.16 -0.25
CA LYS A 61 -11.22 -10.45 -1.65
C LYS A 61 -10.18 -11.35 -2.33
N VAL A 62 -8.89 -11.04 -2.21
CA VAL A 62 -7.83 -11.74 -2.95
C VAL A 62 -7.48 -13.08 -2.30
N ARG A 63 -7.44 -13.13 -0.96
CA ARG A 63 -7.04 -14.32 -0.22
C ARG A 63 -8.23 -15.16 0.21
N SER A 64 -9.23 -14.59 0.87
CA SER A 64 -10.33 -15.39 1.45
C SER A 64 -11.32 -15.85 0.39
N ASP A 65 -11.79 -14.95 -0.47
CA ASP A 65 -12.82 -15.28 -1.46
C ASP A 65 -12.24 -16.04 -2.67
N GLU A 66 -11.10 -15.58 -3.19
CA GLU A 66 -10.53 -16.10 -4.44
C GLU A 66 -9.37 -17.08 -4.25
N GLY A 67 -8.83 -17.21 -3.04
CA GLY A 67 -7.77 -18.17 -2.72
C GLY A 67 -6.45 -17.95 -3.47
N LEU A 68 -6.17 -16.73 -3.93
CA LEU A 68 -5.06 -16.48 -4.87
C LEU A 68 -3.71 -16.30 -4.19
N ALA A 69 -3.69 -15.86 -2.94
CA ALA A 69 -2.47 -15.42 -2.27
C ALA A 69 -2.52 -15.68 -0.77
N TYR A 70 -1.38 -16.02 -0.18
CA TYR A 70 -1.22 -16.02 1.28
C TYR A 70 -0.92 -14.62 1.81
N ASN A 71 -0.10 -13.86 1.07
CA ASN A 71 0.34 -12.51 1.43
C ASN A 71 -0.15 -11.49 0.39
N THR A 72 -1.06 -10.61 0.81
CA THR A 72 -1.68 -9.58 -0.01
C THR A 72 -2.14 -8.44 0.90
N GLY A 73 -2.29 -7.23 0.38
CA GLY A 73 -2.75 -6.09 1.16
C GLY A 73 -2.38 -4.76 0.54
N SER A 74 -2.42 -3.71 1.35
CA SER A 74 -1.94 -2.37 0.99
C SER A 74 -1.19 -1.71 2.13
N ARG A 75 -0.25 -0.86 1.77
CA ARG A 75 0.53 -0.08 2.73
C ARG A 75 0.72 1.34 2.24
N PHE A 76 0.61 2.28 3.17
CA PHE A 76 1.26 3.57 3.08
C PHE A 76 2.53 3.52 3.91
N THR A 77 3.64 3.97 3.34
CA THR A 77 4.81 4.35 4.13
C THR A 77 4.74 5.85 4.38
N TYR A 78 5.04 6.24 5.61
CA TYR A 78 5.05 7.64 6.03
C TYR A 78 6.48 8.01 6.35
N ARG A 79 6.99 9.06 5.74
CA ARG A 79 8.35 9.53 5.93
C ARG A 79 8.34 11.02 6.20
N TRP A 80 9.32 11.47 6.96
CA TRP A 80 9.51 12.88 7.27
C TRP A 80 10.44 13.53 6.24
N GLY A 81 10.03 14.70 5.71
CA GLY A 81 10.80 15.47 4.73
C GLY A 81 10.62 15.04 3.27
N PHE A 82 9.93 13.92 3.02
CA PHE A 82 9.63 13.42 1.67
C PHE A 82 8.39 12.51 1.67
N PRO A 83 7.62 12.47 0.56
CA PRO A 83 6.49 11.55 0.46
C PRO A 83 6.99 10.11 0.55
N GLY A 84 6.29 9.28 1.32
CA GLY A 84 6.49 7.85 1.25
C GLY A 84 5.84 7.27 -0.02
N THR A 85 5.37 6.03 0.08
CA THR A 85 4.76 5.29 -1.03
C THR A 85 3.42 4.73 -0.59
N PHE A 86 2.44 4.78 -1.48
CA PHE A 86 1.25 3.95 -1.39
C PHE A 86 1.42 2.76 -2.33
N ALA A 87 1.18 1.54 -1.85
CA ALA A 87 1.12 0.39 -2.73
C ALA A 87 0.19 -0.70 -2.21
N GLY A 88 -0.59 -1.28 -3.12
CA GLY A 88 -1.10 -2.64 -2.98
C GLY A 88 -0.01 -3.65 -3.34
N TYR A 89 -0.07 -4.83 -2.75
CA TYR A 89 0.88 -5.90 -3.05
C TYR A 89 0.20 -7.25 -3.00
N VAL A 90 0.75 -8.20 -3.77
CA VAL A 90 0.31 -9.59 -3.77
C VAL A 90 1.42 -10.51 -4.23
N GLN A 91 1.47 -11.71 -3.64
CA GLN A 91 2.27 -12.83 -4.10
C GLN A 91 1.35 -13.99 -4.50
N THR A 92 1.33 -14.33 -5.78
CA THR A 92 0.38 -15.31 -6.34
C THR A 92 1.04 -16.17 -7.42
N LYS A 93 0.38 -17.22 -7.92
CA LYS A 93 0.89 -18.04 -9.04
C LYS A 93 1.10 -17.15 -10.27
N SER A 94 2.11 -17.45 -11.08
CA SER A 94 2.44 -16.61 -12.24
C SER A 94 1.23 -16.38 -13.17
N GLU A 95 0.43 -17.42 -13.45
CA GLU A 95 -0.78 -17.32 -14.29
C GLU A 95 -1.89 -16.41 -13.70
N THR A 96 -1.95 -16.24 -12.38
CA THR A 96 -3.01 -15.47 -11.71
C THR A 96 -2.61 -14.02 -11.42
N VAL A 97 -1.40 -13.59 -11.80
CA VAL A 97 -0.88 -12.23 -11.57
C VAL A 97 -1.84 -11.16 -12.09
N GLY A 98 -2.24 -11.23 -13.37
CA GLY A 98 -3.14 -10.25 -13.96
C GLY A 98 -4.49 -10.17 -13.23
N TYR A 99 -5.04 -11.34 -12.86
CA TYR A 99 -6.29 -11.40 -12.12
C TYR A 99 -6.18 -10.78 -10.72
N ALA A 100 -5.13 -11.12 -9.97
CA ALA A 100 -4.93 -10.58 -8.63
C ALA A 100 -4.74 -9.05 -8.64
N ILE A 101 -3.99 -8.52 -9.63
CA ILE A 101 -3.86 -7.06 -9.83
C ILE A 101 -5.23 -6.43 -10.09
N SER A 102 -6.05 -7.02 -10.96
CA SER A 102 -7.38 -6.50 -11.28
C SER A 102 -8.30 -6.40 -10.06
N LEU A 103 -8.19 -7.36 -9.12
CA LEU A 103 -8.95 -7.34 -7.87
C LEU A 103 -8.48 -6.23 -6.94
N ILE A 104 -7.16 -6.03 -6.81
CA ILE A 104 -6.60 -4.92 -6.01
C ILE A 104 -7.05 -3.58 -6.57
N LEU A 105 -6.94 -3.38 -7.89
CA LEU A 105 -7.38 -2.15 -8.55
C LEU A 105 -8.89 -1.92 -8.38
N LYS A 106 -9.70 -2.99 -8.39
CA LYS A 106 -11.13 -2.89 -8.09
C LYS A 106 -11.39 -2.43 -6.66
N GLU A 107 -10.66 -2.94 -5.67
CA GLU A 107 -10.82 -2.49 -4.29
C GLU A 107 -10.33 -1.04 -4.08
N PHE A 108 -9.31 -0.60 -4.83
CA PHE A 108 -8.91 0.80 -4.90
C PHE A 108 -10.04 1.69 -5.40
N GLU A 109 -10.72 1.30 -6.49
CA GLU A 109 -11.87 2.06 -6.99
C GLU A 109 -13.06 2.03 -6.03
N ARG A 110 -13.36 0.88 -5.42
CA ARG A 110 -14.48 0.77 -4.49
C ARG A 110 -14.31 1.66 -3.28
N ILE A 111 -13.13 1.71 -2.65
CA ILE A 111 -12.91 2.61 -1.49
C ILE A 111 -12.95 4.09 -1.89
N ARG A 112 -12.71 4.42 -3.17
CA ARG A 112 -12.84 5.78 -3.73
C ARG A 112 -14.28 6.17 -4.05
N GLN A 113 -15.19 5.22 -4.18
CA GLN A 113 -16.55 5.46 -4.69
C GLN A 113 -17.64 5.18 -3.65
N GLU A 114 -17.41 4.22 -2.75
CA GLU A 114 -18.36 3.75 -1.75
C GLU A 114 -17.94 4.23 -0.35
N LEU A 115 -18.90 4.66 0.47
CA LEU A 115 -18.65 4.85 1.89
C LEU A 115 -18.27 3.49 2.51
N VAL A 116 -17.22 3.46 3.33
CA VAL A 116 -16.91 2.30 4.18
C VAL A 116 -18.07 2.02 5.13
N THR A 117 -18.25 0.79 5.59
CA THR A 117 -19.33 0.43 6.52
C THR A 117 -19.01 0.87 7.95
N GLU A 118 -20.02 0.93 8.82
CA GLU A 118 -19.82 1.18 10.26
C GLU A 118 -18.94 0.11 10.91
N ALA A 119 -19.14 -1.16 10.55
CA ALA A 119 -18.35 -2.28 11.08
C ALA A 119 -16.87 -2.19 10.69
N GLU A 120 -16.57 -1.79 9.44
CA GLU A 120 -15.19 -1.53 8.98
C GLU A 120 -14.55 -0.39 9.77
N MET A 121 -15.30 0.70 10.01
CA MET A 121 -14.82 1.81 10.82
C MET A 121 -14.56 1.40 12.26
N GLU A 122 -15.52 0.74 12.90
CA GLU A 122 -15.38 0.28 14.28
C GLU A 122 -14.16 -0.61 14.45
N THR A 123 -13.97 -1.57 13.54
CA THR A 123 -12.80 -2.46 13.54
C THR A 123 -11.50 -1.67 13.42
N ALA A 124 -11.43 -0.70 12.50
CA ALA A 124 -10.24 0.11 12.29
C ALA A 124 -9.91 1.02 13.48
N ILE A 125 -10.93 1.69 14.03
CA ILE A 125 -10.78 2.57 15.18
C ILE A 125 -10.35 1.77 16.41
N ASN A 126 -11.02 0.65 16.71
CA ASN A 126 -10.69 -0.19 17.86
C ASN A 126 -9.27 -0.72 17.77
N TYR A 127 -8.82 -1.17 16.59
CA TYR A 127 -7.42 -1.59 16.39
C TYR A 127 -6.43 -0.52 16.85
N TYR A 128 -6.55 0.72 16.39
CA TYR A 128 -5.63 1.79 16.76
C TYR A 128 -5.74 2.22 18.24
N LEU A 129 -6.92 2.08 18.85
CA LEU A 129 -7.10 2.39 20.27
C LEU A 129 -6.47 1.33 21.17
N GLU A 130 -6.63 0.06 20.80
CA GLU A 130 -6.10 -1.11 21.51
C GLU A 130 -4.59 -1.22 21.36
N SER A 131 -4.08 -1.04 20.13
CA SER A 131 -2.64 -1.11 19.83
C SER A 131 -1.86 0.11 20.31
N PHE A 132 -2.51 1.12 20.91
CA PHE A 132 -1.82 2.33 21.36
C PHE A 132 -0.77 2.04 22.44
N ALA A 133 -1.01 1.06 23.31
CA ALA A 133 -0.05 0.67 24.33
C ALA A 133 1.26 0.14 23.73
N ASP A 134 1.23 -0.33 22.47
CA ASP A 134 2.39 -0.90 21.78
C ASP A 134 3.51 0.12 21.59
N PHE A 135 3.18 1.41 21.48
CA PHE A 135 4.16 2.49 21.43
C PHE A 135 5.03 2.57 22.70
N PHE A 136 4.61 2.00 23.83
CA PHE A 136 5.23 2.20 25.13
C PHE A 136 5.64 0.89 25.84
N GLN A 137 5.71 -0.22 25.10
CA GLN A 137 6.04 -1.54 25.68
C GLN A 137 7.46 -1.65 26.25
N SER A 138 8.39 -0.77 25.86
CA SER A 138 9.76 -0.77 26.41
C SER A 138 10.30 0.64 26.63
N PRO A 139 11.25 0.82 27.56
CA PRO A 139 11.92 2.11 27.77
C PRO A 139 12.63 2.62 26.50
N ILE A 140 13.31 1.74 25.76
CA ILE A 140 13.99 2.10 24.52
C ILE A 140 12.98 2.50 23.45
N GLY A 141 11.91 1.72 23.25
CA GLY A 141 10.87 2.06 22.27
C GLY A 141 10.19 3.39 22.57
N THR A 142 9.91 3.65 23.85
CA THR A 142 9.35 4.93 24.30
C THR A 142 10.29 6.09 24.01
N MET A 143 11.57 5.97 24.36
CA MET A 143 12.58 6.99 24.10
C MET A 143 12.73 7.27 22.59
N VAL A 144 12.78 6.23 21.75
CA VAL A 144 12.85 6.36 20.29
C VAL A 144 11.62 7.08 19.73
N ASN A 145 10.42 6.77 20.23
CA ASN A 145 9.18 7.42 19.82
C ASN A 145 9.21 8.93 20.09
N PHE A 146 9.62 9.37 21.27
CA PHE A 146 9.75 10.80 21.58
C PHE A 146 10.91 11.48 20.84
N ALA A 147 12.02 10.77 20.62
CA ALA A 147 13.14 11.29 19.81
C ALA A 147 12.71 11.53 18.35
N ASN A 148 11.88 10.65 17.79
CA ASN A 148 11.31 10.85 16.46
C ASN A 148 10.35 12.04 16.42
N LEU A 149 9.51 12.25 17.45
CA LEU A 149 8.66 13.45 17.49
C LEU A 149 9.49 14.73 17.38
N GLU A 150 10.58 14.83 18.14
CA GLU A 150 11.48 15.99 18.10
C GLU A 150 12.16 16.12 16.73
N LEU A 151 12.71 15.02 16.20
CA LEU A 151 13.33 14.98 14.87
C LEU A 151 12.37 15.44 13.77
N GLU A 152 11.10 15.04 13.88
CA GLU A 152 10.05 15.32 12.92
C GLU A 152 9.40 16.70 13.11
N GLY A 153 9.74 17.41 14.19
CA GLY A 153 9.12 18.67 14.58
C GLY A 153 7.66 18.55 15.00
N LYS A 154 7.24 17.37 15.48
CA LYS A 154 5.89 17.12 15.99
C LYS A 154 5.76 17.65 17.43
N PRO A 155 4.55 18.06 17.86
CA PRO A 155 4.35 18.52 19.23
C PRO A 155 4.50 17.37 20.23
N LEU A 156 5.10 17.65 21.40
CA LEU A 156 5.29 16.64 22.46
C LEU A 156 3.99 16.02 22.98
N ASN A 157 2.85 16.70 22.81
CA ASN A 157 1.52 16.17 23.15
C ASN A 157 0.91 15.26 22.05
N TYR A 158 1.69 14.87 21.04
CA TYR A 158 1.23 14.02 19.93
C TYR A 158 0.52 12.76 20.42
N TYR A 159 1.16 11.99 21.30
CA TYR A 159 0.59 10.74 21.83
C TYR A 159 -0.61 10.97 22.76
N ALA A 160 -0.65 12.11 23.47
CA ALA A 160 -1.80 12.47 24.30
C ALA A 160 -3.06 12.73 23.46
N THR A 161 -2.89 13.30 22.25
CA THR A 161 -4.01 13.62 21.34
C THR A 161 -4.27 12.54 20.29
N PHE A 162 -3.43 11.51 20.19
CA PHE A 162 -3.49 10.48 19.15
C PHE A 162 -4.86 9.78 19.09
N ARG A 163 -5.36 9.30 20.24
CA ARG A 163 -6.63 8.57 20.31
C ARG A 163 -7.82 9.42 19.88
N ASP A 164 -7.82 10.69 20.28
CA ASP A 164 -8.89 11.64 19.92
C ASP A 164 -8.87 11.93 18.41
N LYS A 165 -7.68 12.09 17.82
CA LYS A 165 -7.52 12.29 16.38
C LYS A 165 -7.96 11.08 15.56
N ILE A 166 -7.69 9.86 16.04
CA ILE A 166 -8.19 8.63 15.42
C ILE A 166 -9.72 8.56 15.51
N LYS A 167 -10.29 8.75 16.71
CA LYS A 167 -11.76 8.70 16.92
C LYS A 167 -12.52 9.76 16.13
N ALA A 168 -11.89 10.89 15.82
CA ALA A 168 -12.49 11.96 15.03
C ALA A 168 -12.60 11.63 13.53
N VAL A 169 -11.97 10.56 13.05
CA VAL A 169 -12.06 10.16 11.64
C VAL A 169 -13.46 9.63 11.33
N THR A 170 -14.12 10.22 10.34
CA THR A 170 -15.44 9.79 9.87
C THR A 170 -15.35 8.99 8.57
N ARG A 171 -16.44 8.30 8.22
CA ARG A 171 -16.59 7.53 6.97
C ARG A 171 -16.46 8.42 5.74
N GLU A 172 -17.01 9.62 5.81
CA GLU A 172 -16.92 10.64 4.76
C GLU A 172 -15.49 11.10 4.59
N LYS A 173 -14.76 11.29 5.71
CA LYS A 173 -13.35 11.65 5.65
C LYS A 173 -12.51 10.52 5.04
N VAL A 174 -12.81 9.26 5.35
CA VAL A 174 -12.17 8.10 4.69
C VAL A 174 -12.39 8.12 3.18
N LEU A 175 -13.63 8.36 2.73
CA LEU A 175 -13.94 8.46 1.30
C LEU A 175 -13.22 9.66 0.63
N GLU A 176 -13.18 10.81 1.30
CA GLU A 176 -12.47 12.00 0.82
C GLU A 176 -10.97 11.71 0.62
N VAL A 177 -10.31 11.13 1.62
CA VAL A 177 -8.87 10.85 1.55
C VAL A 177 -8.54 9.71 0.60
N ALA A 178 -9.44 8.72 0.44
CA ALA A 178 -9.30 7.69 -0.59
C ALA A 178 -9.33 8.30 -1.99
N LYS A 179 -10.27 9.21 -2.27
CA LYS A 179 -10.32 9.95 -3.55
C LYS A 179 -9.06 10.79 -3.80
N LYS A 180 -8.56 11.43 -2.75
CA LYS A 180 -7.43 12.36 -2.81
C LYS A 180 -6.08 11.66 -2.98
N TYR A 181 -5.83 10.59 -2.22
CA TYR A 181 -4.49 10.00 -2.04
C TYR A 181 -4.29 8.63 -2.68
N ILE A 182 -5.34 7.96 -3.16
CA ILE A 182 -5.16 6.83 -4.08
C ILE A 182 -5.27 7.43 -5.48
N GLN A 183 -4.27 7.26 -6.35
CA GLN A 183 -4.22 7.92 -7.66
C GLN A 183 -3.99 6.84 -8.74
N PRO A 184 -5.06 6.18 -9.21
CA PRO A 184 -4.97 5.10 -10.20
C PRO A 184 -4.26 5.50 -11.49
N ASP A 185 -4.42 6.76 -11.91
CA ASP A 185 -3.77 7.37 -13.07
C ASP A 185 -2.25 7.48 -12.95
N LYS A 186 -1.70 7.38 -11.73
CA LYS A 186 -0.26 7.47 -11.47
C LYS A 186 0.37 6.12 -11.12
N MET A 187 -0.36 5.02 -11.23
CA MET A 187 0.10 3.73 -10.73
C MET A 187 1.18 3.12 -11.61
N VAL A 188 2.24 2.68 -10.94
CA VAL A 188 3.24 1.75 -11.45
C VAL A 188 2.94 0.37 -10.91
N ILE A 189 2.87 -0.60 -11.82
CA ILE A 189 2.69 -2.03 -11.49
C ILE A 189 4.04 -2.71 -11.69
N MET A 190 4.78 -2.91 -10.60
CA MET A 190 6.02 -3.70 -10.62
C MET A 190 5.69 -5.17 -10.45
N ILE A 191 6.16 -6.00 -11.38
CA ILE A 191 6.00 -7.45 -11.39
C ILE A 191 7.39 -8.10 -11.48
N VAL A 192 7.69 -8.97 -10.53
CA VAL A 192 8.84 -9.87 -10.60
C VAL A 192 8.32 -11.29 -10.75
N GLY A 193 8.63 -11.95 -11.85
CA GLY A 193 8.09 -13.28 -12.15
C GLY A 193 8.51 -13.79 -13.52
N ASP A 194 7.96 -14.94 -13.90
CA ASP A 194 8.20 -15.52 -15.22
C ASP A 194 7.23 -14.94 -16.25
N TRP A 195 7.76 -14.25 -17.27
CA TRP A 195 6.97 -13.50 -18.23
C TRP A 195 5.93 -14.33 -18.96
N GLU A 196 6.29 -15.52 -19.46
CA GLU A 196 5.40 -16.30 -20.30
C GLU A 196 4.09 -16.66 -19.56
N PRO A 197 4.12 -17.32 -18.38
CA PRO A 197 2.88 -17.60 -17.65
C PRO A 197 2.19 -16.33 -17.14
N CYS A 198 2.94 -15.31 -16.70
CA CYS A 198 2.33 -14.05 -16.25
C CYS A 198 1.57 -13.33 -17.37
N ASN A 199 2.15 -13.30 -18.57
CA ASN A 199 1.57 -12.64 -19.73
C ASN A 199 0.47 -13.46 -20.39
N LYS A 200 0.51 -14.79 -20.29
CA LYS A 200 -0.59 -15.65 -20.73
C LYS A 200 -1.85 -15.40 -19.88
N GLY A 201 -1.67 -15.23 -18.56
CA GLY A 201 -2.77 -15.04 -17.63
C GLY A 201 -3.57 -16.33 -17.36
N SER A 202 -4.69 -16.18 -16.65
CA SER A 202 -5.60 -17.27 -16.27
C SER A 202 -6.94 -17.12 -17.00
N ASP A 203 -7.83 -18.10 -16.88
CA ASP A 203 -9.16 -18.04 -17.51
C ASP A 203 -10.01 -16.85 -17.03
N LYS A 204 -9.82 -16.41 -15.77
CA LYS A 204 -10.52 -15.25 -15.19
C LYS A 204 -9.93 -13.91 -15.63
N PHE A 205 -8.67 -13.90 -16.06
CA PHE A 205 -8.00 -12.72 -16.60
C PHE A 205 -7.01 -13.17 -17.68
N PRO A 206 -7.50 -13.43 -18.90
CA PRO A 206 -6.62 -13.79 -20.00
C PRO A 206 -5.78 -12.56 -20.36
N GLY A 207 -4.51 -12.82 -20.66
CA GLY A 207 -3.58 -11.79 -21.09
C GLY A 207 -3.94 -11.12 -22.42
N PRO A 208 -3.09 -10.20 -22.90
CA PRO A 208 -1.76 -9.90 -22.37
C PRO A 208 -1.80 -8.94 -21.16
N LEU A 209 -0.67 -8.81 -20.46
CA LEU A 209 -0.53 -7.88 -19.34
C LEU A 209 -0.51 -6.40 -19.76
N ASP A 210 -0.32 -6.11 -21.04
CA ASP A 210 -0.34 -4.74 -21.60
C ASP A 210 -1.70 -4.04 -21.44
N ARG A 211 -2.76 -4.81 -21.22
CA ARG A 211 -4.09 -4.33 -20.84
C ARG A 211 -4.10 -3.56 -19.51
N LEU A 212 -3.10 -3.78 -18.65
CA LEU A 212 -2.92 -3.05 -17.40
C LEU A 212 -2.08 -1.77 -17.57
N GLY A 213 -1.54 -1.54 -18.77
CA GLY A 213 -0.70 -0.39 -19.09
C GLY A 213 0.50 -0.77 -19.94
N LYS A 214 1.21 0.25 -20.44
CA LYS A 214 2.43 0.07 -21.24
C LYS A 214 3.44 -0.81 -20.50
N ILE A 215 4.05 -1.76 -21.22
CA ILE A 215 5.06 -2.66 -20.66
C ILE A 215 6.44 -2.01 -20.73
N HIS A 216 7.11 -1.98 -19.58
CA HIS A 216 8.50 -1.60 -19.39
C HIS A 216 9.29 -2.82 -18.91
N ARG A 217 10.27 -3.26 -19.70
CA ARG A 217 11.18 -4.34 -19.25
C ARG A 217 12.27 -3.73 -18.39
N TRP A 218 12.36 -4.20 -17.15
CA TRP A 218 13.32 -3.68 -16.18
C TRP A 218 14.34 -4.74 -15.81
N LYS A 219 15.59 -4.31 -15.60
CA LYS A 219 16.68 -5.18 -15.15
C LYS A 219 16.98 -4.91 -13.68
N LEU A 220 17.31 -5.96 -12.94
CA LEU A 220 17.75 -5.80 -11.57
C LEU A 220 19.21 -5.32 -11.55
N PHE A 221 19.52 -4.59 -10.49
CA PHE A 221 20.89 -4.26 -10.13
C PHE A 221 21.29 -5.11 -8.94
N ASP A 222 22.53 -5.55 -8.91
CA ASP A 222 23.14 -6.14 -7.74
C ASP A 222 23.15 -5.09 -6.62
N ALA A 223 22.56 -5.44 -5.48
CA ALA A 223 22.39 -4.48 -4.38
C ALA A 223 23.70 -4.09 -3.69
N LEU A 224 24.76 -4.89 -3.83
CA LEU A 224 26.07 -4.67 -3.20
C LEU A 224 27.02 -3.91 -4.13
N THR A 225 26.95 -4.17 -5.44
CA THR A 225 27.88 -3.62 -6.43
C THR A 225 27.28 -2.53 -7.30
N GLY A 226 25.94 -2.43 -7.35
CA GLY A 226 25.21 -1.51 -8.22
C GLY A 226 25.30 -1.85 -9.70
N GLN A 227 25.89 -2.99 -10.07
CA GLN A 227 26.00 -3.43 -11.45
C GLN A 227 24.70 -4.08 -11.92
N LEU A 228 24.41 -4.00 -13.22
CA LEU A 228 23.28 -4.71 -13.80
C LEU A 228 23.49 -6.22 -13.64
N LEU A 229 22.50 -6.93 -13.11
CA LEU A 229 22.49 -8.39 -13.12
C LEU A 229 22.26 -8.87 -14.56
N GLU A 230 23.09 -9.83 -14.98
CA GLU A 230 22.98 -10.51 -16.29
C GLU A 230 21.71 -11.34 -16.42
#